data_AF-A0A2Z4FRN2-F1
#
_entry.id   AF-A0A2Z4FRN2-F1
#
_cell.length_a   1.000
_cell.length_b   1.000
_cell.length_c   1.000
_cell.angle_alpha   90.00
_cell.angle_beta   90.00
_cell.angle_gamma   90.00
#
_symmetry.space_group_name_H-M   'P 1'
#
loop_
_entity.id
_entity.type
_entity.pdbx_description
1 polymer ?
#
loop_
_entity_poly.entity_id
_entity_poly.type
_entity_poly.pdbx_seq_one_letter_code
_entity_poly.pdbx_strand_id
1 'polypeptide(L)'
;MEQCDNGVNQDLYGENGCAPDCRRPAYCGDGAVDSLFGEECDDGTNDGSYGTCTPDCKLAARCGDGIVQDNEACDDGNAISGDGCSSTCQVEG
;
A
#
# COMPACT_ATOMS: atom_id res chain seq x y z
N MET A 1 5.83 27.58 11.29
CA MET A 1 4.37 27.38 11.35
C MET A 1 4.18 25.96 11.82
N GLU A 2 3.43 25.76 12.89
CA GLU A 2 3.16 24.46 13.49
C GLU A 2 2.09 23.74 12.66
N GLN A 3 2.35 22.48 12.30
CA GLN A 3 1.48 21.73 11.39
C GLN A 3 0.32 21.04 12.12
N CYS A 4 0.50 20.79 13.43
CA CYS A 4 -0.49 20.23 14.33
C CYS A 4 -0.10 20.59 15.77
N ASP A 5 -1.07 20.61 16.69
CA ASP A 5 -0.83 20.61 18.13
C ASP A 5 -1.99 19.87 18.80
N ASN A 6 -1.70 18.78 19.49
CA ASN A 6 -2.70 18.05 20.29
C ASN A 6 -2.41 18.10 21.79
N GLY A 7 -1.48 18.97 22.21
CA GLY A 7 -1.09 19.18 23.61
C GLY A 7 -0.13 18.12 24.16
N VAL A 8 0.10 17.00 23.47
CA VAL A 8 1.09 15.98 23.86
C VAL A 8 2.23 15.84 22.84
N ASN A 9 1.94 15.98 21.55
CA ASN A 9 2.89 15.97 20.44
C ASN A 9 3.91 14.81 20.53
N GLN A 10 3.40 13.60 20.78
CA GLN A 10 4.18 12.38 21.03
C GLN A 10 3.81 11.21 20.10
N ASP A 11 2.90 11.45 19.14
CA ASP A 11 2.47 10.41 18.22
C ASP A 11 3.58 10.13 17.21
N LEU A 12 3.97 8.87 17.07
CA LEU A 12 5.01 8.47 16.12
C LEU A 12 4.43 8.04 14.77
N TYR A 13 3.12 7.76 14.73
CA TYR A 13 2.41 7.33 13.54
C TYR A 13 0.92 7.65 13.61
N GLY A 14 0.29 7.99 12.48
CA GLY A 14 -1.16 8.11 12.33
C GLY A 14 -1.61 9.42 11.68
N GLU A 15 -2.64 9.33 10.84
CA GLU A 15 -3.17 10.43 10.01
C GLU A 15 -3.51 11.71 10.79
N ASN A 16 -3.98 11.53 12.03
CA ASN A 16 -4.39 12.57 12.97
C ASN A 16 -3.40 12.75 14.14
N GLY A 17 -2.27 12.05 14.09
CA GLY A 17 -1.24 12.16 15.11
C GLY A 17 -0.51 13.50 15.03
N CYS A 18 0.10 13.89 16.14
CA CYS A 18 1.06 14.97 16.18
C CYS A 18 2.37 14.50 16.79
N ALA A 19 3.44 14.55 16.00
CA ALA A 19 4.77 14.15 16.38
C ALA A 19 5.50 15.25 17.16
N PRO A 20 6.65 14.92 17.79
CA PRO A 20 7.51 15.91 18.39
C PRO A 20 7.89 17.03 17.41
N ASP A 21 8.14 18.21 17.96
CA ASP A 21 8.32 19.47 17.21
C ASP A 21 7.09 19.92 16.42
N CYS A 22 5.92 19.39 16.78
CA CYS A 22 4.61 19.83 16.29
C CYS A 22 4.47 19.71 14.77
N ARG A 23 4.87 18.52 14.29
CA ARG A 23 4.86 18.09 12.90
C ARG A 23 3.93 16.90 12.78
N ARG A 24 3.39 16.67 11.58
CA ARG A 24 2.65 15.44 11.31
C ARG A 24 3.62 14.25 11.39
N PRO A 25 3.26 13.17 12.10
CA PRO A 25 4.03 11.92 12.06
C PRO A 25 3.91 11.26 10.68
N ALA A 26 4.65 10.17 10.49
CA ALA A 26 4.38 9.21 9.41
C ALA A 26 2.94 8.70 9.50
N TYR A 27 2.30 8.41 8.38
CA TYR A 27 0.96 7.83 8.37
C TYR A 27 0.63 7.20 7.03
N CYS A 28 -0.20 6.17 7.05
CA CYS A 28 -0.74 5.56 5.83
C CYS A 28 -1.54 6.59 5.03
N GLY A 29 -1.07 6.91 3.82
CA GLY A 29 -1.61 7.93 2.93
C GLY A 29 -0.71 9.16 2.78
N ASP A 30 0.53 9.11 3.25
CA ASP A 30 1.51 10.18 3.06
C ASP A 30 2.41 9.96 1.83
N GLY A 31 2.28 8.78 1.20
CA GLY A 31 3.03 8.39 0.01
C GLY A 31 4.47 7.95 0.29
N ALA A 32 4.84 7.76 1.55
CA ALA A 32 6.08 7.13 1.97
C ALA A 32 5.78 5.74 2.57
N VAL A 33 6.63 4.76 2.27
CA VAL A 33 6.49 3.41 2.86
C VAL A 33 7.27 3.35 4.17
N ASP A 34 6.55 3.35 5.28
CA ASP A 34 7.09 3.28 6.63
C ASP A 34 7.03 1.85 7.20
N SER A 35 7.97 1.01 6.74
CA SER A 35 8.03 -0.41 7.11
C SER A 35 8.20 -0.66 8.62
N LEU A 36 8.69 0.32 9.39
CA LEU A 36 8.78 0.23 10.85
C LEU A 36 7.39 0.15 11.51
N PHE A 37 6.38 0.76 10.89
CA PHE A 37 5.00 0.77 11.33
C PHE A 37 4.13 -0.28 10.61
N GLY A 38 4.75 -1.14 9.80
CA GLY A 38 4.09 -2.30 9.18
C GLY A 38 3.47 -2.01 7.82
N GLU A 39 3.76 -0.87 7.22
CA GLU A 39 3.36 -0.60 5.85
C GLU A 39 4.12 -1.49 4.86
N GLU A 40 3.38 -2.05 3.91
CA GLU A 40 3.93 -2.82 2.80
C GLU A 40 3.98 -1.99 1.53
N CYS A 41 3.10 -1.00 1.42
CA CYS A 41 3.07 -0.02 0.35
C CYS A 41 2.29 1.22 0.81
N ASP A 42 2.55 2.36 0.18
CA ASP A 42 1.78 3.59 0.33
C ASP A 42 1.89 4.36 -0.98
N ASP A 43 0.79 4.49 -1.71
CA ASP A 43 0.73 5.26 -2.96
C ASP A 43 0.11 6.65 -2.77
N GLY A 44 -0.13 7.04 -1.51
CA GLY A 44 -0.80 8.26 -1.08
C GLY A 44 -2.32 8.25 -1.23
N THR A 45 -2.89 7.32 -2.01
CA THR A 45 -4.34 7.21 -2.25
C THR A 45 -4.96 6.09 -1.42
N ASN A 46 -4.30 4.93 -1.38
CA ASN A 46 -4.61 3.77 -0.57
C ASN A 46 -6.09 3.35 -0.66
N ASP A 47 -6.64 3.30 -1.88
CA ASP A 47 -8.07 3.05 -2.14
C ASP A 47 -8.44 1.56 -2.27
N GLY A 48 -7.45 0.67 -2.24
CA GLY A 48 -7.62 -0.77 -2.43
C GLY A 48 -7.92 -1.18 -3.87
N SER A 49 -7.67 -0.29 -4.83
CA SER A 49 -7.77 -0.62 -6.25
C SER A 49 -6.80 -1.74 -6.64
N TYR A 50 -7.13 -2.45 -7.72
CA TYR A 50 -6.30 -3.56 -8.20
C TYR A 50 -4.90 -3.07 -8.58
N GLY A 51 -3.86 -3.72 -8.03
CA GLY A 51 -2.46 -3.34 -8.23
C GLY A 51 -1.97 -2.14 -7.40
N THR A 52 -2.81 -1.61 -6.49
CA THR A 52 -2.47 -0.45 -5.64
C THR A 52 -2.33 -0.86 -4.18
N CYS A 53 -2.50 0.11 -3.27
CA CYS A 53 -2.49 -0.08 -1.83
C CYS A 53 -3.89 -0.03 -1.25
N THR A 54 -4.16 -0.87 -0.26
CA THR A 54 -5.37 -0.83 0.56
C THR A 54 -5.33 0.32 1.57
N PRO A 55 -6.48 0.73 2.15
CA PRO A 55 -6.52 1.75 3.20
C PRO A 55 -5.67 1.46 4.45
N ASP A 56 -5.26 0.20 4.62
CA ASP A 56 -4.38 -0.25 5.71
C ASP A 56 -2.89 -0.30 5.30
N CYS A 57 -2.52 0.33 4.17
CA CYS A 57 -1.17 0.33 3.60
C CYS A 57 -0.59 -1.08 3.40
N LYS A 58 -1.48 -1.98 3.00
CA LYS A 58 -1.19 -3.34 2.53
C LYS A 58 -1.35 -3.42 1.04
N LEU A 59 -0.59 -4.31 0.40
CA LEU A 59 -0.75 -4.53 -1.04
C LEU A 59 -2.16 -5.05 -1.32
N ALA A 60 -2.86 -4.40 -2.24
CA ALA A 60 -4.16 -4.87 -2.71
C ALA A 60 -4.01 -6.11 -3.60
N ALA A 61 -5.16 -6.66 -4.01
CA ALA A 61 -5.24 -7.71 -5.01
C ALA A 61 -4.53 -7.26 -6.29
N ARG A 62 -3.69 -8.13 -6.87
CA ARG A 62 -2.84 -7.77 -8.00
C ARG A 62 -2.36 -9.01 -8.74
N CYS A 63 -2.00 -8.81 -10.00
CA CYS A 63 -1.43 -9.88 -10.79
C CYS A 63 -0.13 -10.39 -10.18
N GLY A 64 -0.07 -11.71 -9.96
CA GLY A 64 1.07 -12.39 -9.39
C GLY A 64 1.05 -12.44 -7.87
N ASP A 65 -0.12 -12.29 -7.24
CA ASP A 65 -0.29 -12.52 -5.80
C ASP A 65 -0.62 -13.99 -5.47
N GLY A 66 -0.76 -14.84 -6.50
CA GLY A 66 -1.04 -16.26 -6.38
C GLY A 66 -2.53 -16.58 -6.23
N ILE A 67 -3.40 -15.59 -6.35
CA ILE A 67 -4.84 -15.73 -6.18
C ILE A 67 -5.53 -15.15 -7.41
N VAL A 68 -6.22 -16.02 -8.17
CA VAL A 68 -7.00 -15.57 -9.33
C VAL A 68 -8.19 -14.72 -8.88
N GLN A 69 -8.16 -13.44 -9.25
CA GLN A 69 -9.24 -12.47 -9.06
C GLN A 69 -10.25 -12.51 -10.21
N ASP A 70 -11.42 -11.89 -10.03
CA ASP A 70 -12.49 -11.84 -11.05
C ASP A 70 -12.04 -11.19 -12.38
N ASN A 71 -11.02 -10.31 -12.34
CA ASN A 71 -10.46 -9.63 -13.50
C ASN A 71 -9.23 -10.32 -14.11
N GLU A 72 -8.88 -11.52 -13.65
CA GLU A 72 -7.72 -12.29 -14.09
C GLU A 72 -8.16 -13.59 -14.78
N ALA A 73 -7.43 -13.99 -15.83
CA ALA A 73 -7.67 -15.27 -16.49
C ALA A 73 -6.81 -16.40 -15.89
N CYS A 74 -5.70 -16.02 -15.23
CA CYS A 74 -4.77 -16.87 -14.52
C CYS A 74 -4.01 -16.04 -13.48
N ASP A 75 -3.38 -16.70 -12.53
CA ASP A 75 -2.35 -16.14 -11.65
C ASP A 75 -1.46 -17.33 -11.21
N ASP A 76 -0.17 -17.28 -11.54
CA ASP A 76 0.81 -18.32 -11.20
C ASP A 76 1.78 -17.90 -10.08
N GLY A 77 1.41 -16.87 -9.32
CA GLY A 77 2.13 -16.38 -8.15
C GLY A 77 3.25 -15.41 -8.47
N ASN A 78 3.34 -14.94 -9.72
CA ASN A 78 4.26 -13.88 -10.11
C ASN A 78 3.74 -13.11 -11.36
N ALA A 79 4.42 -12.04 -11.76
CA ALA A 79 4.05 -11.20 -12.92
C ALA A 79 5.09 -11.27 -14.04
N ILE A 80 5.79 -12.41 -14.18
CA ILE A 80 6.73 -12.68 -15.26
C ILE A 80 5.92 -13.26 -16.42
N SER A 81 6.32 -12.96 -17.65
CA SER A 81 5.74 -13.60 -18.83
C SER A 81 6.60 -14.77 -19.29
N GLY A 82 5.97 -15.76 -19.91
CA GLY A 82 6.61 -16.94 -20.50
C GLY A 82 6.60 -18.18 -19.59
N ASP A 83 5.89 -18.16 -18.46
CA ASP A 83 5.74 -19.24 -17.49
C ASP A 83 4.30 -19.80 -17.39
N GLY A 84 3.39 -19.31 -18.24
CA GLY A 84 2.04 -19.83 -18.38
C GLY A 84 0.96 -18.81 -18.02
N CYS A 85 1.31 -17.77 -17.27
CA CYS A 85 0.48 -16.60 -17.05
C CYS A 85 1.25 -15.33 -17.38
N SER A 86 0.64 -14.39 -18.08
CA SER A 86 1.33 -13.15 -18.47
C SER A 86 1.47 -12.19 -17.30
N SER A 87 2.36 -11.20 -17.45
CA SER A 87 2.47 -10.04 -16.54
C SER A 87 1.18 -9.21 -16.36
N THR A 88 0.15 -9.48 -17.17
CA THR A 88 -1.19 -8.85 -17.07
C THR A 88 -2.27 -9.90 -16.75
N CYS A 89 -1.87 -11.04 -16.20
CA CYS A 89 -2.72 -12.14 -15.76
C CYS A 89 -3.65 -12.68 -16.86
N GLN A 90 -3.10 -12.80 -18.07
CA GLN A 90 -3.74 -13.46 -19.21
C GLN A 90 -3.03 -14.77 -19.51
N VAL A 91 -3.80 -15.80 -19.87
CA VAL A 91 -3.23 -17.12 -20.20
C VAL A 91 -2.33 -17.01 -21.42
N GLU A 92 -1.11 -17.54 -21.30
CA GLU A 92 -0.14 -17.62 -22.39
C GLU A 92 -0.29 -18.97 -23.12
N GLY A 93 -0.07 -18.98 -24.44
CA GLY A 93 -0.33 -20.13 -25.32
C GLY A 93 0.86 -20.57 -26.15
#